data_AF-S4NZJ5-F1
#
_entry.id   AF-S4NZJ5-F1
#
_cell.length_a   1.000
_cell.length_b   1.000
_cell.length_c   1.000
_cell.angle_alpha   90.00
_cell.angle_beta   90.00
_cell.angle_gamma   90.00
#
_symmetry.space_group_name_H-M   'P 1'
#
loop_
_entity.id
_entity.type
_entity.pdbx_description
1 polymer ?
#
loop_
_entity_poly.entity_id
_entity_poly.type
_entity_poly.pdbx_seq_one_letter_code
_entity_poly.pdbx_strand_id
1 'polypeptide(L)'
;MRTQCALAASKLLKKPDQSRAVALCAHLFWKGAKDGKQWPLNEASRALDCLKKAARVAQQCMDGGVQAQLLAELLGRYALLRERGNASLTTNLIEAIIQKIREELGNLDQSEEVEQINKHFHNTLQHIKNRMECPDPEGLGYEGLVLS
;
A
#
# COMPACT_ATOMS: atom_id res chain seq x y z
N MET A 1 5.88 -22.90 0.93
CA MET A 1 4.92 -22.30 1.90
C MET A 1 4.49 -20.88 1.53
N ARG A 2 5.40 -19.89 1.33
CA ARG A 2 5.02 -18.48 1.05
C ARG A 2 4.10 -18.28 -0.17
N THR A 3 4.40 -18.94 -1.29
CA THR A 3 3.56 -18.91 -2.50
C THR A 3 2.18 -19.55 -2.27
N GLN A 4 2.09 -20.57 -1.42
CA GLN A 4 0.82 -21.22 -1.06
C GLN A 4 -0.05 -20.29 -0.20
N CYS A 5 0.54 -19.55 0.74
CA CYS A 5 -0.18 -18.51 1.49
C CYS A 5 -0.76 -17.44 0.56
N ALA A 6 0.04 -16.94 -0.39
CA ALA A 6 -0.42 -15.95 -1.38
C ALA A 6 -1.52 -16.52 -2.30
N LEU A 7 -1.42 -17.81 -2.67
CA LEU A 7 -2.45 -18.49 -3.45
C LEU A 7 -3.76 -18.58 -2.67
N ALA A 8 -3.71 -19.06 -1.42
CA ALA A 8 -4.88 -19.19 -0.53
C ALA A 8 -5.54 -17.83 -0.26
N ALA A 9 -4.75 -16.79 0.04
CA ALA A 9 -5.23 -15.43 0.20
C ALA A 9 -5.98 -14.95 -1.06
N SER A 10 -5.49 -15.31 -2.24
CA SER A 10 -6.14 -14.97 -3.50
C SER A 10 -7.35 -15.82 -3.87
N LYS A 11 -7.77 -16.76 -3.02
CA LYS A 11 -8.98 -17.58 -3.22
C LYS A 11 -10.08 -17.25 -2.22
N LEU A 12 -9.92 -16.23 -1.38
CA LEU A 12 -10.98 -15.75 -0.50
C LEU A 12 -12.19 -15.26 -1.31
N LEU A 13 -13.39 -15.60 -0.86
CA LEU A 13 -14.63 -15.30 -1.55
C LEU A 13 -14.95 -13.79 -1.53
N LYS A 14 -14.80 -13.16 -0.36
CA LYS A 14 -15.06 -11.72 -0.18
C LYS A 14 -13.88 -10.91 -0.71
N LYS A 15 -14.14 -10.04 -1.69
CA LYS A 15 -13.11 -9.19 -2.32
C LYS A 15 -12.33 -8.30 -1.34
N PRO A 16 -12.95 -7.67 -0.33
CA PRO A 16 -12.20 -6.87 0.64
C PRO A 16 -11.20 -7.71 1.42
N ASP A 17 -11.62 -8.89 1.88
CA ASP A 17 -10.77 -9.82 2.64
C ASP A 17 -9.65 -10.37 1.75
N GLN A 18 -9.97 -10.71 0.51
CA GLN A 18 -9.00 -11.12 -0.51
C GLN A 18 -7.93 -10.05 -0.73
N SER A 19 -8.33 -8.79 -0.90
CA SER A 19 -7.39 -7.66 -1.08
C SER A 19 -6.45 -7.52 0.12
N ARG A 20 -7.01 -7.45 1.34
CA ARG A 20 -6.22 -7.31 2.58
C ARG A 20 -5.28 -8.49 2.79
N ALA A 21 -5.73 -9.72 2.58
CA ALA A 21 -4.92 -10.92 2.75
C ALA A 21 -3.77 -10.98 1.73
N VAL A 22 -4.03 -10.63 0.46
CA VAL A 22 -2.99 -10.58 -0.58
C VAL A 22 -1.99 -9.45 -0.29
N ALA A 23 -2.45 -8.29 0.18
CA ALA A 23 -1.57 -7.19 0.58
C ALA A 23 -0.64 -7.59 1.74
N LEU A 24 -1.17 -8.28 2.75
CA LEU A 24 -0.38 -8.80 3.87
C LEU A 24 0.69 -9.81 3.42
N CYS A 25 0.42 -10.60 2.38
CA CYS A 25 1.41 -11.53 1.83
C CYS A 25 2.66 -10.81 1.30
N ALA A 26 2.60 -9.51 0.95
CA ALA A 26 3.78 -8.75 0.55
C ALA A 26 4.90 -8.77 1.62
N HIS A 27 4.53 -8.80 2.90
CA HIS A 27 5.49 -8.88 4.02
C HIS A 27 6.20 -10.24 4.14
N LEU A 28 5.66 -11.29 3.51
CA LEU A 28 6.35 -12.58 3.41
C LEU A 28 7.49 -12.55 2.38
N PHE A 29 7.46 -11.57 1.48
CA PHE A 29 8.46 -11.39 0.43
C PHE A 29 9.35 -10.19 0.69
N TRP A 30 8.99 -9.26 1.58
CA TRP A 30 9.87 -8.14 1.93
C TRP A 30 9.82 -7.80 3.42
N LYS A 31 10.97 -7.90 4.07
CA LYS A 31 11.18 -7.41 5.45
C LYS A 31 12.16 -6.24 5.52
N GLY A 32 12.95 -6.01 4.48
CA GLY A 32 14.04 -5.02 4.46
C GLY A 32 15.32 -5.56 5.08
N ALA A 33 16.26 -4.66 5.35
CA ALA A 33 17.44 -4.94 6.17
C ALA A 33 17.12 -4.65 7.65
N LYS A 34 17.77 -5.37 8.55
CA LYS A 34 17.74 -5.09 9.99
C LYS A 34 19.16 -5.17 10.53
N ASP A 35 19.60 -4.13 11.24
CA ASP A 35 20.95 -4.03 11.82
C ASP A 35 22.06 -4.28 10.77
N GLY A 36 21.89 -3.72 9.57
CA GLY A 36 22.80 -3.88 8.42
C GLY A 36 22.75 -5.25 7.72
N LYS A 37 21.93 -6.20 8.19
CA LYS A 37 21.78 -7.53 7.57
C LYS A 37 20.50 -7.63 6.76
N GLN A 38 20.63 -8.00 5.49
CA GLN A 38 19.46 -8.27 4.66
C GLN A 38 18.78 -9.57 5.08
N TRP A 39 17.44 -9.56 5.07
CA TRP A 39 16.68 -10.77 5.28
C TRP A 39 16.86 -11.73 4.08
N PRO A 40 17.27 -13.00 4.27
CA PRO A 40 17.65 -13.91 3.17
C PRO A 40 16.55 -14.20 2.16
N LEU A 41 15.29 -13.93 2.52
CA LEU A 41 14.11 -14.26 1.72
C LEU A 41 13.48 -13.03 1.05
N ASN A 42 14.17 -11.89 1.05
CA ASN A 42 13.73 -10.67 0.38
C ASN A 42 13.62 -10.88 -1.14
N GLU A 43 12.42 -10.65 -1.68
CA GLU A 43 12.06 -10.72 -3.10
C GLU A 43 11.23 -9.46 -3.44
N ALA A 44 11.93 -8.36 -3.77
CA ALA A 44 11.34 -7.03 -3.97
C ALA A 44 10.17 -7.01 -4.97
N SER A 45 10.37 -7.64 -6.13
CA SER A 45 9.38 -7.74 -7.21
C SER A 45 8.13 -8.50 -6.78
N ARG A 46 8.27 -9.58 -6.02
CA ARG A 46 7.12 -10.36 -5.53
C ARG A 46 6.30 -9.62 -4.50
N ALA A 47 6.93 -8.83 -3.64
CA ALA A 47 6.21 -7.96 -2.73
C ALA A 47 5.39 -6.92 -3.50
N LEU A 48 5.98 -6.31 -4.55
CA LEU A 48 5.25 -5.40 -5.44
C LEU A 48 4.10 -6.10 -6.17
N ASP A 49 4.30 -7.32 -6.67
CA ASP A 49 3.24 -8.08 -7.36
C ASP A 49 2.05 -8.38 -6.43
N CYS A 50 2.31 -8.69 -5.16
CA CYS A 50 1.26 -8.83 -4.15
C CYS A 50 0.47 -7.54 -3.99
N LEU A 51 1.15 -6.40 -3.84
CA LEU A 51 0.49 -5.11 -3.67
C LEU A 51 -0.30 -4.69 -4.92
N LYS A 52 0.24 -4.87 -6.13
CA LYS A 52 -0.46 -4.62 -7.39
C LYS A 52 -1.70 -5.51 -7.54
N LYS A 53 -1.58 -6.79 -7.17
CA LYS A 53 -2.71 -7.73 -7.18
C LYS A 53 -3.79 -7.32 -6.17
N ALA A 54 -3.40 -6.91 -4.96
CA ALA A 54 -4.33 -6.41 -3.96
C ALA A 54 -5.06 -5.15 -4.44
N ALA A 55 -4.36 -4.18 -5.04
CA ALA A 55 -4.97 -2.99 -5.62
C ALA A 55 -5.99 -3.34 -6.72
N ARG A 56 -5.67 -4.29 -7.61
CA ARG A 56 -6.61 -4.78 -8.62
C ARG A 56 -7.84 -5.45 -8.01
N VAL A 57 -7.68 -6.20 -6.92
CA VAL A 57 -8.81 -6.83 -6.20
C VAL A 57 -9.65 -5.78 -5.47
N ALA A 58 -9.03 -4.75 -4.88
CA ALA A 58 -9.73 -3.64 -4.27
C ALA A 58 -10.68 -2.98 -5.28
N GLN A 59 -10.19 -2.69 -6.48
CA GLN A 59 -10.99 -2.12 -7.59
C GLN A 59 -12.10 -3.03 -8.12
N GLN A 60 -12.15 -4.31 -7.72
CA GLN A 60 -13.25 -5.22 -8.05
C GLN A 60 -14.38 -5.19 -7.01
N CYS A 61 -14.24 -4.42 -5.91
CA CYS A 61 -15.32 -4.25 -4.95
C CYS A 61 -16.41 -3.37 -5.58
N MET A 62 -17.68 -3.76 -5.44
CA MET A 62 -18.78 -3.00 -6.04
C MET A 62 -19.00 -1.65 -5.33
N ASP A 63 -18.76 -1.61 -4.02
CA ASP A 63 -18.93 -0.42 -3.21
C ASP A 63 -17.71 0.50 -3.29
N GLY A 64 -17.92 1.76 -3.71
CA GLY A 64 -16.84 2.74 -3.88
C GLY A 64 -16.19 3.19 -2.58
N GLY A 65 -16.94 3.26 -1.47
CA GLY A 65 -16.39 3.55 -0.15
C GLY A 65 -15.39 2.47 0.29
N VAL A 66 -15.76 1.21 0.07
CA VAL A 66 -14.87 0.05 0.29
C VAL A 66 -13.65 0.11 -0.62
N GLN A 67 -13.79 0.49 -1.90
CA GLN A 67 -12.65 0.68 -2.79
C GLN A 67 -11.68 1.74 -2.25
N ALA A 68 -12.18 2.92 -1.91
CA ALA A 68 -11.41 4.04 -1.39
C ALA A 68 -10.68 3.65 -0.09
N GLN A 69 -11.37 3.01 0.85
CA GLN A 69 -10.80 2.52 2.10
C GLN A 69 -9.66 1.51 1.86
N LEU A 70 -9.87 0.53 0.97
CA LEU A 70 -8.85 -0.48 0.68
C LEU A 70 -7.62 0.12 -0.01
N LEU A 71 -7.81 1.08 -0.91
CA LEU A 71 -6.71 1.81 -1.54
C LEU A 71 -5.94 2.66 -0.52
N ALA A 72 -6.62 3.35 0.41
CA ALA A 72 -5.99 4.09 1.50
C ALA A 72 -5.14 3.17 2.40
N GLU A 73 -5.65 1.99 2.78
CA GLU A 73 -4.85 1.00 3.52
C GLU A 73 -3.66 0.48 2.71
N LEU A 74 -3.82 0.32 1.38
CA LEU A 74 -2.72 -0.10 0.51
C LEU A 74 -1.63 0.96 0.45
N LEU A 75 -1.96 2.25 0.38
CA LEU A 75 -0.97 3.33 0.39
C LEU A 75 0.00 3.21 1.58
N GLY A 76 -0.52 2.96 2.78
CA GLY A 76 0.31 2.72 3.97
C GLY A 76 1.26 1.53 3.82
N ARG A 77 0.83 0.45 3.15
CA ARG A 77 1.67 -0.73 2.88
C ARG A 77 2.73 -0.45 1.80
N TYR A 78 2.40 0.33 0.77
CA TYR A 78 3.37 0.80 -0.23
C TYR A 78 4.45 1.68 0.44
N ALA A 79 4.04 2.65 1.25
CA ALA A 79 4.94 3.51 2.01
C ALA A 79 5.87 2.69 2.92
N LEU A 80 5.31 1.83 3.76
CA LEU A 80 6.08 1.00 4.69
C LEU A 80 7.15 0.13 4.00
N LEU A 81 6.82 -0.53 2.89
CA LEU A 81 7.79 -1.38 2.20
C LEU A 81 8.87 -0.56 1.49
N ARG A 82 8.52 0.62 0.94
CA ARG A 82 9.50 1.55 0.38
C ARG A 82 10.46 2.04 1.45
N GLU A 83 9.93 2.53 2.56
CA GLU A 83 10.71 2.98 3.72
C GLU A 83 11.65 1.88 4.24
N ARG A 84 11.30 0.59 4.07
CA ARG A 84 12.16 -0.57 4.37
C ARG A 84 13.15 -0.94 3.26
N GLY A 85 13.42 -0.06 2.30
CA GLY A 85 14.42 -0.29 1.27
C GLY A 85 13.93 -0.97 -0.01
N ASN A 86 12.62 -1.20 -0.21
CA ASN A 86 12.15 -1.86 -1.43
C ASN A 86 12.13 -0.88 -2.62
N ALA A 87 13.22 -0.87 -3.39
CA ALA A 87 13.38 0.01 -4.56
C ALA A 87 12.37 -0.24 -5.70
N SER A 88 11.72 -1.42 -5.74
CA SER A 88 10.66 -1.68 -6.74
C SER A 88 9.40 -0.84 -6.49
N LEU A 89 9.20 -0.31 -5.28
CA LEU A 89 8.11 0.60 -4.94
C LEU A 89 8.56 2.04 -5.22
N THR A 90 8.45 2.47 -6.47
CA THR A 90 8.86 3.81 -6.92
C THR A 90 7.90 4.90 -6.42
N THR A 91 8.39 6.14 -6.34
CA THR A 91 7.58 7.32 -6.00
C THR A 91 6.41 7.49 -6.98
N ASN A 92 6.61 7.26 -8.28
CA ASN A 92 5.53 7.29 -9.28
C ASN A 92 4.41 6.29 -8.98
N LEU A 93 4.73 5.08 -8.46
CA LEU A 93 3.70 4.11 -8.07
C LEU A 93 2.90 4.58 -6.86
N ILE A 94 3.57 5.23 -5.91
CA ILE A 94 2.92 5.79 -4.70
C ILE A 94 2.03 6.98 -5.09
N GLU A 95 2.53 7.87 -5.95
CA GLU A 95 1.75 8.97 -6.51
C GLU A 95 0.51 8.47 -7.25
N ALA A 96 0.64 7.45 -8.10
CA ALA A 96 -0.49 6.88 -8.81
C ALA A 96 -1.59 6.34 -7.86
N ILE A 97 -1.21 5.71 -6.74
CA ILE A 97 -2.16 5.26 -5.72
C ILE A 97 -2.81 6.45 -5.00
N ILE A 98 -2.05 7.50 -4.67
CA ILE A 98 -2.58 8.73 -4.06
C ILE A 98 -3.63 9.37 -4.98
N GLN A 99 -3.32 9.52 -6.27
CA GLN A 99 -4.25 10.10 -7.25
C GLN A 99 -5.50 9.24 -7.40
N LYS A 100 -5.35 7.90 -7.41
CA LYS A 100 -6.50 7.00 -7.48
C LYS A 100 -7.40 7.12 -6.25
N ILE A 101 -6.85 7.22 -5.04
CA ILE A 101 -7.64 7.42 -3.82
C ILE A 101 -8.43 8.72 -3.88
N ARG A 102 -7.82 9.81 -4.36
CA ARG A 102 -8.50 11.10 -4.54
C ARG A 102 -9.64 11.03 -5.52
N GLU A 103 -9.43 10.35 -6.65
CA GLU A 103 -10.47 10.13 -7.66
C GLU A 103 -11.65 9.36 -7.06
N GLU A 104 -11.39 8.24 -6.37
CA GLU A 104 -12.46 7.46 -5.74
C GLU A 104 -13.22 8.27 -4.67
N LEU A 105 -12.51 8.99 -3.79
CA LEU A 105 -13.14 9.83 -2.77
C LEU A 105 -13.96 10.98 -3.36
N GLY A 106 -13.53 11.56 -4.49
CA GLY A 106 -14.26 12.62 -5.17
C GLY A 106 -15.57 12.16 -5.83
N ASN A 107 -15.71 10.86 -6.07
CA ASN A 107 -16.91 10.26 -6.65
C ASN A 107 -17.95 9.83 -5.59
N LEU A 108 -17.62 9.92 -4.30
CA LEU A 108 -18.49 9.48 -3.21
C LEU A 108 -19.28 10.65 -2.60
N ASP A 109 -20.52 10.37 -2.25
CA ASP A 109 -21.33 11.30 -1.46
C ASP A 109 -20.75 11.46 -0.05
N GLN A 110 -20.85 12.67 0.50
CA GLN A 110 -20.38 12.95 1.85
C GLN A 110 -21.18 12.14 2.88
N SER A 111 -20.46 11.41 3.73
CA SER A 111 -21.01 10.59 4.80
C SER A 111 -19.98 10.43 5.91
N GLU A 112 -20.41 10.00 7.10
CA GLU A 112 -19.50 9.73 8.22
C GLU A 112 -18.43 8.70 7.85
N GLU A 113 -18.76 7.69 7.04
CA GLU A 113 -17.80 6.71 6.55
C GLU A 113 -16.74 7.36 5.65
N VAL A 114 -17.16 8.21 4.72
CA VAL A 114 -16.25 8.93 3.80
C VAL A 114 -15.35 9.90 4.57
N GLU A 115 -15.83 10.55 5.62
CA GLU A 115 -15.02 11.39 6.51
C GLU A 115 -13.94 10.58 7.23
N GLN A 116 -14.26 9.38 7.71
CA GLN A 116 -13.28 8.49 8.34
C GLN A 116 -12.21 8.02 7.35
N ILE A 117 -12.60 7.68 6.11
CA ILE A 117 -11.65 7.31 5.05
C ILE A 117 -10.73 8.49 4.71
N ASN A 118 -11.29 9.70 4.57
CA ASN A 118 -10.52 10.92 4.33
C ASN A 118 -9.51 11.18 5.44
N LYS A 119 -9.91 11.02 6.71
CA LYS A 119 -9.00 11.17 7.86
C LYS A 119 -7.87 10.16 7.83
N HIS A 120 -8.15 8.89 7.52
CA HIS A 120 -7.13 7.86 7.39
C HIS A 120 -6.15 8.14 6.25
N PHE A 121 -6.66 8.53 5.07
CA PHE A 121 -5.84 8.92 3.94
C PHE A 121 -4.97 10.14 4.27
N HIS A 122 -5.55 11.17 4.86
CA HIS A 122 -4.82 12.36 5.30
C HIS A 122 -3.69 12.03 6.28
N ASN A 123 -3.96 11.21 7.30
CA ASN A 123 -2.93 10.78 8.26
C ASN A 123 -1.77 10.05 7.57
N THR A 124 -2.07 9.27 6.52
CA THR A 124 -1.06 8.56 5.73
C THR A 124 -0.23 9.54 4.88
N LEU A 125 -0.87 10.56 4.29
CA LEU A 125 -0.15 11.63 3.58
C LEU A 125 0.72 12.45 4.52
N GLN A 126 0.25 12.78 5.73
CA GLN A 126 1.06 13.45 6.73
C GLN A 126 2.26 12.61 7.15
N HIS A 127 2.09 11.30 7.34
CA HIS A 127 3.21 10.40 7.59
C HIS A 127 4.26 10.45 6.47
N ILE A 128 3.83 10.32 5.21
CA ILE A 128 4.74 10.40 4.05
C ILE A 128 5.45 11.76 4.00
N LYS A 129 4.71 12.85 4.23
CA LYS A 129 5.27 14.22 4.30
C LYS A 129 6.34 14.33 5.38
N ASN A 130 6.07 13.82 6.59
CA ASN A 130 7.05 13.81 7.67
C ASN A 130 8.31 13.01 7.30
N ARG A 131 8.16 11.90 6.57
CA ARG A 131 9.30 11.11 6.07
C ARG A 131 10.05 11.79 4.91
N MET A 132 9.42 12.70 4.16
CA MET A 132 10.09 13.56 3.19
C MET A 132 10.93 14.63 3.88
N GLU A 133 10.39 15.24 4.94
CA GLU A 133 11.06 16.29 5.72
C GLU A 133 12.16 15.74 6.63
N CYS A 134 11.97 14.53 7.17
CA CYS A 134 12.92 13.82 8.01
C CYS A 134 13.19 12.41 7.42
N PRO A 135 14.05 12.30 6.40
CA PRO A 135 14.41 11.03 5.79
C PRO A 135 15.15 10.13 6.78
N ASP A 136 14.80 8.86 6.77
CA ASP A 136 15.50 7.82 7.52
C ASP A 136 16.75 7.39 6.74
N PRO A 137 17.95 7.50 7.31
CA PRO A 137 19.19 7.18 6.61
C PRO A 137 19.29 5.70 6.20
N GLU A 138 18.55 4.80 6.85
CA GLU A 138 18.54 3.37 6.53
C GLU A 138 17.41 2.97 5.56
N GLY A 139 16.49 3.90 5.26
CA GLY A 139 15.33 3.68 4.41
C GLY A 139 15.45 4.32 3.02
N LEU A 140 14.48 4.03 2.15
CA LEU A 140 14.32 4.85 0.93
C LEU A 140 13.43 6.05 1.23
N GLY A 141 13.89 7.22 0.82
CA GLY A 141 13.13 8.46 0.84
C GLY A 141 12.08 8.54 -0.26
N TYR A 142 11.54 9.73 -0.49
CA TYR A 142 10.45 9.98 -1.45
C TYR A 142 10.85 11.04 -2.47
N GLU A 143 12.07 10.95 -2.99
CA GLU A 143 12.65 11.91 -3.92
C GLU A 143 11.77 12.08 -5.17
N GLY A 144 11.37 13.32 -5.45
CA GLY A 144 10.52 13.66 -6.59
C GLY A 144 9.02 13.35 -6.41
N LEU A 145 8.58 12.79 -5.28
CA LEU A 145 7.16 12.64 -5.00
C LEU A 145 6.52 14.00 -4.71
N VAL A 146 5.38 14.28 -5.34
CA VAL A 146 4.58 15.48 -5.04
C VAL A 146 3.25 15.04 -4.42
N LEU A 147 2.92 15.60 -3.25
CA LEU A 147 1.69 15.27 -2.53
C LEU A 147 0.52 16.21 -2.87
N SER A 148 0.66 17.08 -3.87
CA SER A 148 -0.37 18.07 -4.28
C SER A 148 -1.67 17.42 -4.67
#